data_AF-A0A9D9TMK4-F1
#
_entry.id   AF-A0A9D9TMK4-F1
#
_cell.length_a   1.000
_cell.length_b   1.000
_cell.length_c   1.000
_cell.angle_alpha   90.00
_cell.angle_beta   90.00
_cell.angle_gamma   90.00
#
_symmetry.space_group_name_H-M   'P 1'
#
loop_
_entity.id
_entity.type
_entity.pdbx_description
1 polymer ?
#
loop_
_entity_poly.entity_id
_entity_poly.type
_entity_poly.pdbx_seq_one_letter_code
_entity_poly.pdbx_strand_id
1 'polypeptide(L)'
;MKPLIFTLFLILTNVLSFGQSNNFAVKYAFDGNYQGEITSGNEAITIENATAGGTKMGTKTFDIIEGQSILKAEIIKNNASNYNNTFLKLNIKPKVGYTIKIKSIKISHSSSVANPSQLFRIGVKPNGAIPVTTNIGESTPNTPNKTTLFESSFSPDTLTAQSNSDNYLTVWFSARGADAETFNWNINQVDVIGTYEAIALPPAQINITENKKQKLFFGIDAERLWYWRTESMGNTLADLGVKELKSSFVRVAINCAYEREEGVKVPANYDKILDMMTAMKRSNPNIQFFASPRPLDEAYTETERQSIWNAETAPWAPVPAWIMKWVANGTEANGSTIWKIDTIYKEKFVQYYADYLNFMHTKNLKIDYLDITNEKNDITPEILIYAAQTLPTLLNPGVHMP
;
A
#
# COMPACT_ATOMS: atom_id res chain seq x y z
N MET A 1 -9.72 10.10 29.89
CA MET A 1 -8.54 11.00 29.86
C MET A 1 -7.43 10.60 28.87
N LYS A 2 -7.46 9.44 28.19
CA LYS A 2 -6.43 9.00 27.23
C LYS A 2 -6.62 9.37 25.72
N PRO A 3 -7.82 9.65 25.17
CA PRO A 3 -7.93 9.96 23.74
C PRO A 3 -7.42 11.38 23.39
N LEU A 4 -7.51 12.33 24.32
CA LEU A 4 -7.14 13.73 24.07
C LEU A 4 -5.64 13.92 23.80
N ILE A 5 -4.78 13.17 24.51
CA ILE A 5 -3.31 13.26 24.34
C ILE A 5 -2.88 12.67 22.99
N PHE A 6 -3.52 11.61 22.52
CA PHE A 6 -3.20 11.00 21.24
C PHE A 6 -3.66 11.87 20.06
N THR A 7 -4.84 12.49 20.17
CA THR A 7 -5.30 13.49 19.19
C THR A 7 -4.41 14.72 19.17
N LEU A 8 -3.96 15.22 20.33
CA LEU A 8 -3.03 16.35 20.40
C LEU A 8 -1.67 16.01 19.78
N PHE A 9 -1.15 14.80 20.00
CA PHE A 9 0.10 14.33 19.41
C PHE A 9 0.00 14.19 17.88
N LEU A 10 -1.11 13.65 17.36
CA LEU A 10 -1.37 13.58 15.92
C LEU A 10 -1.52 14.98 15.29
N ILE A 11 -2.13 15.94 15.98
CA ILE A 11 -2.21 17.33 15.51
C ILE A 11 -0.82 17.97 15.50
N LEU A 12 -0.01 17.77 16.54
CA LEU A 12 1.35 18.32 16.63
C LEU A 12 2.31 17.74 15.57
N THR A 13 2.26 16.44 15.27
CA THR A 13 3.09 15.84 14.21
C THR A 13 2.67 16.32 12.82
N ASN A 14 1.37 16.51 12.59
CA ASN A 14 0.87 17.10 11.35
C ASN A 14 1.34 18.56 11.22
N VAL A 15 1.14 19.41 12.24
CA VAL A 15 1.54 20.83 12.21
C VAL A 15 3.05 21.03 12.00
N LEU A 16 3.90 20.17 12.57
CA LEU A 16 5.36 20.27 12.38
C LEU A 16 5.82 19.85 10.97
N SER A 17 5.03 19.10 10.22
CA SER A 17 5.35 18.69 8.85
C SER A 17 4.96 19.72 7.78
N PHE A 18 4.08 20.69 8.10
CA PHE A 18 3.57 21.68 7.14
C PHE A 18 4.46 22.94 6.98
N GLY A 19 5.60 23.01 7.68
CA GLY A 19 6.52 24.15 7.63
C GLY A 19 7.88 23.90 6.97
N GLN A 20 8.16 22.67 6.51
CA GLN A 20 9.45 22.36 5.88
C GLN A 20 9.37 22.62 4.37
N SER A 21 10.00 23.73 3.95
CA SER A 21 10.29 24.00 2.54
C SER A 21 11.37 23.02 2.07
N ASN A 22 10.96 22.00 1.32
CA ASN A 22 11.86 20.99 0.76
C ASN A 22 12.41 21.47 -0.60
N ASN A 23 13.52 20.91 -1.06
CA ASN A 23 14.13 21.30 -2.34
C ASN A 23 13.72 20.35 -3.48
N PHE A 24 13.60 20.89 -4.69
CA PHE A 24 13.56 20.10 -5.93
C PHE A 24 14.69 20.53 -6.87
N ALA A 25 15.09 19.63 -7.77
CA ALA A 25 16.06 19.91 -8.80
C ALA A 25 15.73 19.16 -10.09
N VAL A 26 15.93 19.84 -11.23
CA VAL A 26 15.66 19.34 -12.58
C VAL A 26 16.89 19.58 -13.45
N LYS A 27 17.26 18.61 -14.27
CA LYS A 27 18.40 18.66 -15.18
C LYS A 27 17.98 18.33 -16.62
N TYR A 28 18.46 19.09 -17.60
CA TYR A 28 18.34 18.78 -19.03
C TYR A 28 19.76 18.74 -19.63
N ALA A 29 20.24 17.57 -20.06
CA ALA A 29 21.62 17.36 -20.51
C ALA A 29 21.80 17.29 -22.05
N PHE A 30 20.70 17.45 -22.81
CA PHE A 30 20.66 17.47 -24.29
C PHE A 30 21.53 16.39 -24.98
N ASP A 31 21.48 15.16 -24.47
CA ASP A 31 22.25 13.99 -24.90
C ASP A 31 21.57 13.25 -26.08
N GLY A 32 21.23 14.01 -27.12
CA GLY A 32 20.55 13.48 -28.31
C GLY A 32 19.02 13.57 -28.25
N ASN A 33 18.45 14.12 -27.18
CA ASN A 33 17.01 14.33 -27.02
C ASN A 33 16.71 15.58 -26.17
N TYR A 34 15.42 15.90 -26.00
CA TYR A 34 14.93 17.06 -25.22
C TYR A 34 14.42 16.69 -23.82
N GLN A 35 14.65 15.47 -23.35
CA GLN A 35 14.12 14.99 -22.07
C GLN A 35 14.86 15.65 -20.90
N GLY A 36 14.11 15.92 -19.83
CA GLY A 36 14.66 16.33 -18.55
C GLY A 36 14.60 15.20 -17.54
N GLU A 37 15.39 15.32 -16.49
CA GLU A 37 15.44 14.42 -15.34
C GLU A 37 15.13 15.20 -14.07
N ILE A 38 14.28 14.64 -13.21
CA ILE A 38 14.06 15.16 -11.84
C ILE A 38 15.10 14.49 -10.93
N THR A 39 16.11 15.23 -10.50
CA THR A 39 17.17 14.72 -9.63
C THR A 39 16.83 14.80 -8.13
N SER A 40 15.81 15.59 -7.76
CA SER A 40 15.22 15.61 -6.42
C SER A 40 13.81 16.22 -6.44
N GLY A 41 12.94 15.84 -5.49
CA GLY A 41 11.57 16.37 -5.37
C GLY A 41 10.55 15.71 -6.31
N ASN A 42 10.77 14.48 -6.76
CA ASN A 42 9.86 13.77 -7.69
C ASN A 42 8.44 13.60 -7.13
N GLU A 43 8.27 13.55 -5.81
CA GLU A 43 6.99 13.56 -5.12
C GLU A 43 6.17 14.83 -5.34
N ALA A 44 6.82 15.97 -5.64
CA ALA A 44 6.19 17.29 -5.67
C ALA A 44 6.06 17.89 -7.08
N ILE A 45 6.84 17.43 -8.07
CA ILE A 45 6.85 18.01 -9.42
C ILE A 45 6.73 16.97 -10.54
N THR A 46 6.35 17.46 -11.72
CA THR A 46 6.45 16.83 -13.03
C THR A 46 7.09 17.79 -14.00
N ILE A 47 7.77 17.28 -15.03
CA ILE A 47 8.44 18.08 -16.06
C ILE A 47 8.04 17.62 -17.45
N GLU A 48 8.11 18.52 -18.42
CA GLU A 48 7.89 18.21 -19.84
C GLU A 48 9.21 18.19 -20.59
N ASN A 49 9.21 17.60 -21.79
CA ASN A 49 10.36 17.74 -22.69
C ASN A 49 10.60 19.22 -23.02
N ALA A 50 11.87 19.60 -23.08
CA ALA A 50 12.26 20.92 -23.54
C ALA A 50 11.74 21.19 -24.95
N THR A 51 11.41 22.45 -25.24
CA THR A 51 10.99 22.87 -26.58
C THR A 51 11.87 24.02 -27.07
N ALA A 52 12.46 23.89 -28.25
CA ALA A 52 13.24 24.94 -28.88
C ALA A 52 12.55 25.45 -30.17
N GLY A 53 12.52 26.77 -30.37
CA GLY A 53 11.85 27.37 -31.53
C GLY A 53 11.97 28.89 -31.61
N GLY A 54 11.06 29.49 -32.38
CA GLY A 54 11.00 30.93 -32.64
C GLY A 54 11.21 31.26 -34.12
N THR A 55 10.75 32.44 -34.54
CA THR A 55 10.76 32.86 -35.97
C THR A 55 12.17 33.11 -36.52
N LYS A 56 13.17 33.19 -35.65
CA LYS A 56 14.58 33.41 -35.98
C LYS A 56 15.48 32.26 -35.53
N MET A 57 14.90 31.11 -35.18
CA MET A 57 15.64 29.88 -34.89
C MET A 57 15.49 28.89 -36.04
N GLY A 58 16.57 28.66 -36.77
CA GLY A 58 16.65 27.74 -37.90
C GLY A 58 16.80 26.29 -37.46
N THR A 59 17.79 25.63 -38.05
CA THR A 59 18.06 24.20 -37.85
C THR A 59 18.45 23.93 -36.39
N LYS A 60 17.94 22.82 -35.84
CA LYS A 60 18.22 22.32 -34.50
C LYS A 60 18.73 20.90 -34.60
N THR A 61 19.96 20.65 -34.19
CA THR A 61 20.59 19.32 -34.21
C THR A 61 21.26 19.04 -32.87
N PHE A 62 21.45 17.76 -32.57
CA PHE A 62 22.35 17.37 -31.49
C PHE A 62 23.76 17.15 -32.06
N ASP A 63 24.77 17.64 -31.35
CA ASP A 63 26.17 17.63 -31.79
C ASP A 63 27.07 17.37 -30.57
N ILE A 64 28.38 17.20 -30.80
CA ILE A 64 29.38 17.05 -29.73
C ILE A 64 30.41 18.17 -29.87
N ILE A 65 30.59 18.95 -28.80
CA ILE A 65 31.64 19.98 -28.70
C ILE A 65 32.46 19.70 -27.46
N GLU A 66 33.78 19.62 -27.60
CA GLU A 66 34.72 19.37 -26.48
C GLU A 66 34.37 18.08 -25.68
N GLY A 67 33.87 17.05 -26.37
CA GLY A 67 33.45 15.79 -25.76
C GLY A 67 32.12 15.85 -25.01
N GLN A 68 31.42 16.99 -25.04
CA GLN A 68 30.13 17.20 -24.40
C GLN A 68 29.01 17.18 -25.46
N SER A 69 27.92 16.46 -25.16
CA SER A 69 26.71 16.51 -26.00
C SER A 69 26.03 17.87 -25.86
N ILE A 70 25.54 18.41 -26.98
CA ILE A 70 24.87 19.71 -27.02
C ILE A 70 23.64 19.68 -27.90
N LEU A 71 22.69 20.56 -27.61
CA LEU A 71 21.73 21.08 -28.57
C LEU A 71 22.35 22.26 -29.32
N LYS A 72 22.54 22.12 -30.62
CA LYS A 72 23.00 23.17 -31.53
C LYS A 72 21.81 23.77 -32.25
N ALA A 73 21.60 25.08 -32.07
CA ALA A 73 20.51 25.83 -32.68
C ALA A 73 21.06 26.98 -33.53
N GLU A 74 20.70 27.02 -34.81
CA GLU A 74 21.04 28.12 -35.71
C GLU A 74 20.16 29.35 -35.43
N ILE A 75 20.78 30.50 -35.19
CA ILE A 75 20.13 31.78 -34.95
C ILE A 75 20.29 32.64 -36.20
N ILE A 76 19.17 33.00 -36.84
CA ILE A 76 19.16 33.65 -38.16
C ILE A 76 18.76 35.12 -38.01
N LYS A 77 19.71 36.05 -38.22
CA LYS A 77 19.42 37.50 -38.34
C LYS A 77 18.48 38.00 -37.24
N ASN A 78 18.82 37.69 -35.99
CA ASN A 78 18.04 38.06 -34.82
C ASN A 78 18.75 39.16 -34.04
N ASN A 79 18.26 40.39 -34.09
CA ASN A 79 18.84 41.51 -33.36
C ASN A 79 18.11 41.85 -32.06
N ALA A 80 17.06 41.11 -31.71
CA ALA A 80 16.27 41.35 -30.52
C ALA A 80 16.31 40.13 -29.60
N SER A 81 16.45 40.37 -28.30
CA SER A 81 16.36 39.35 -27.26
C SER A 81 14.90 39.14 -26.85
N ASN A 82 14.04 39.06 -27.86
CA ASN A 82 12.64 38.72 -27.71
C ASN A 82 12.51 37.20 -27.72
N TYR A 83 11.95 36.63 -26.65
CA TYR A 83 11.74 35.19 -26.52
C TYR A 83 10.86 34.58 -27.64
N ASN A 84 10.06 35.38 -28.36
CA ASN A 84 9.35 34.89 -29.55
C ASN A 84 10.25 34.68 -30.78
N ASN A 85 11.37 35.39 -30.85
CA ASN A 85 12.29 35.28 -31.98
C ASN A 85 13.12 34.00 -31.86
N THR A 86 13.63 33.73 -30.67
CA THR A 86 14.40 32.52 -30.35
C THR A 86 14.08 32.10 -28.93
N PHE A 87 13.72 30.83 -28.75
CA PHE A 87 13.53 30.26 -27.42
C PHE A 87 14.07 28.84 -27.30
N LEU A 88 14.58 28.54 -26.11
CA LEU A 88 14.48 27.22 -25.48
C LEU A 88 13.56 27.41 -24.26
N LYS A 89 12.54 26.57 -24.10
CA LYS A 89 11.62 26.62 -22.96
C LYS A 89 11.52 25.28 -22.25
N LEU A 90 11.41 25.34 -20.92
CA LEU A 90 11.29 24.19 -20.02
C LEU A 90 10.09 24.40 -19.10
N ASN A 91 9.17 23.44 -19.04
CA ASN A 91 7.99 23.52 -18.17
C ASN A 91 8.17 22.63 -16.94
N ILE A 92 7.93 23.19 -15.76
CA ILE A 92 7.97 22.50 -14.47
C ILE A 92 6.62 22.72 -13.80
N LYS A 93 5.90 21.63 -13.53
CA LYS A 93 4.55 21.67 -12.96
C LYS A 93 4.54 21.02 -11.57
N PRO A 94 4.02 21.69 -10.53
CA PRO A 94 3.77 21.04 -9.25
C PRO A 94 2.66 19.98 -9.36
N LYS A 95 2.82 18.89 -8.63
CA LYS A 95 1.77 17.87 -8.45
C LYS A 95 0.64 18.43 -7.57
N VAL A 96 -0.52 17.78 -7.62
CA VAL A 96 -1.68 18.14 -6.78
C VAL A 96 -1.27 18.13 -5.31
N GLY A 97 -1.66 19.18 -4.57
CA GLY A 97 -1.30 19.33 -3.15
C GLY A 97 0.07 19.96 -2.91
N TYR A 98 0.75 20.46 -3.93
CA TYR A 98 2.04 21.17 -3.78
C TYR A 98 2.03 22.55 -4.41
N THR A 99 2.82 23.46 -3.83
CA THR A 99 3.30 24.67 -4.49
C THR A 99 4.80 24.57 -4.70
N ILE A 100 5.31 25.18 -5.77
CA ILE A 100 6.74 25.21 -6.07
C ILE A 100 7.22 26.64 -6.28
N LYS A 101 8.52 26.82 -6.09
CA LYS A 101 9.22 28.09 -6.27
C LYS A 101 10.61 27.85 -6.84
N ILE A 102 10.93 28.41 -8.00
CA ILE A 102 12.27 28.33 -8.58
C ILE A 102 13.20 29.31 -7.85
N LYS A 103 14.35 28.84 -7.38
CA LYS A 103 15.38 29.62 -6.70
C LYS A 103 16.55 29.97 -7.61
N SER A 104 16.93 29.04 -8.48
CA SER A 104 18.08 29.21 -9.37
C SER A 104 17.88 28.45 -10.67
N ILE A 105 18.25 29.09 -11.77
CA ILE A 105 18.34 28.51 -13.10
C ILE A 105 19.80 28.66 -13.53
N LYS A 106 20.41 27.58 -14.00
CA LYS A 106 21.77 27.58 -14.56
C LYS A 106 21.75 26.99 -15.96
N ILE A 107 22.53 27.56 -16.86
CA ILE A 107 22.70 27.07 -18.23
C ILE A 107 24.19 27.02 -18.57
N SER A 108 24.64 25.89 -19.08
CA SER A 108 25.95 25.69 -19.71
C SER A 108 25.78 25.80 -21.22
N HIS A 109 26.38 26.82 -21.84
CA HIS A 109 26.21 27.08 -23.27
C HIS A 109 27.42 27.81 -23.88
N SER A 110 27.45 27.87 -25.21
CA SER A 110 28.42 28.65 -26.00
C SER A 110 27.79 29.13 -27.31
N SER A 111 28.55 29.87 -28.10
CA SER A 111 28.15 30.35 -29.42
C SER A 111 29.29 30.15 -30.41
N SER A 112 29.00 29.89 -31.69
CA SER A 112 30.05 29.80 -32.71
C SER A 112 30.81 31.11 -32.95
N VAL A 113 30.25 32.24 -32.50
CA VAL A 113 30.86 33.57 -32.50
C VAL A 113 30.62 34.29 -31.18
N ALA A 114 31.60 35.06 -30.71
CA ALA A 114 31.49 35.88 -29.51
C ALA A 114 31.93 37.31 -29.81
N ASN A 115 30.97 38.17 -30.14
CA ASN A 115 31.14 39.61 -30.21
C ASN A 115 30.09 40.31 -29.30
N PRO A 116 30.21 41.62 -29.04
CA PRO A 116 29.29 42.35 -28.14
C PRO A 116 27.81 42.32 -28.56
N SER A 117 27.52 41.95 -29.81
CA SER A 117 26.16 41.84 -30.34
C SER A 117 25.56 40.44 -30.15
N GLN A 118 26.38 39.40 -29.92
CA GLN A 118 25.87 38.07 -29.52
C GLN A 118 25.53 38.07 -28.05
N LEU A 119 24.24 38.09 -27.76
CA LEU A 119 23.73 38.22 -26.41
C LEU A 119 22.69 37.15 -26.16
N PHE A 120 22.55 36.73 -24.91
CA PHE A 120 21.49 35.82 -24.49
C PHE A 120 20.81 36.33 -23.22
N ARG A 121 19.67 35.72 -22.89
CA ARG A 121 18.90 35.97 -21.67
C ARG A 121 18.33 34.70 -21.10
N ILE A 122 18.15 34.70 -19.78
CA ILE A 122 17.42 33.69 -19.02
C ILE A 122 16.20 34.38 -18.42
N GLY A 123 15.03 33.73 -18.43
CA GLY A 123 13.85 34.26 -17.78
C GLY A 123 12.92 33.15 -17.26
N VAL A 124 11.92 33.54 -16.49
CA VAL A 124 10.92 32.62 -15.94
C VAL A 124 9.57 33.31 -15.85
N LYS A 125 8.49 32.57 -16.12
CA LYS A 125 7.13 33.04 -15.90
C LYS A 125 6.13 31.89 -15.77
N PRO A 126 5.00 32.08 -15.07
CA PRO A 126 3.94 31.08 -15.03
C PRO A 126 3.27 30.87 -16.40
N ASN A 127 2.78 29.65 -16.61
CA ASN A 127 1.84 29.27 -17.66
C ASN A 127 2.28 29.60 -19.09
N GLY A 128 3.57 29.48 -19.39
CA GLY A 128 4.09 29.77 -20.72
C GLY A 128 3.98 31.23 -21.14
N ALA A 129 3.68 32.16 -20.23
CA ALA A 129 3.75 33.57 -20.55
C ALA A 129 5.22 33.99 -20.79
N ILE A 130 5.41 35.02 -21.60
CA ILE A 130 6.75 35.49 -21.98
C ILE A 130 7.28 36.46 -20.89
N PRO A 131 8.52 36.27 -20.41
CA PRO A 131 9.16 37.18 -19.47
C PRO A 131 9.25 38.60 -20.01
N VAL A 132 8.92 39.59 -19.17
CA VAL A 132 9.13 41.00 -19.50
C VAL A 132 10.62 41.32 -19.37
N THR A 133 11.28 41.63 -20.48
CA THR A 133 12.75 41.84 -20.55
C THR A 133 13.27 43.01 -19.73
N THR A 134 12.40 43.93 -19.30
CA THR A 134 12.74 45.06 -18.42
C THR A 134 12.48 44.75 -16.94
N ASN A 135 11.79 43.65 -16.61
CA ASN A 135 11.56 43.22 -15.24
C ASN A 135 12.69 42.28 -14.79
N ILE A 136 13.54 42.77 -13.89
CA ILE A 136 14.69 42.01 -13.36
C ILE A 136 14.28 40.76 -12.57
N GLY A 137 13.05 40.69 -12.08
CA GLY A 137 12.50 39.49 -11.43
C GLY A 137 12.06 38.40 -12.40
N GLU A 138 11.79 38.75 -13.66
CA GLU A 138 11.36 37.81 -14.72
C GLU A 138 12.48 37.44 -15.68
N SER A 139 13.47 38.31 -15.90
CA SER A 139 14.51 38.16 -16.93
C SER A 139 15.85 38.74 -16.49
N THR A 140 16.93 38.08 -16.89
CA THR A 140 18.28 38.67 -16.84
C THR A 140 18.41 39.84 -17.81
N PRO A 141 19.37 40.77 -17.58
CA PRO A 141 19.85 41.63 -18.66
C PRO A 141 20.45 40.79 -19.81
N ASN A 142 20.75 41.47 -20.92
CA ASN A 142 21.51 40.86 -22.00
C ASN A 142 22.92 40.51 -21.53
N THR A 143 23.32 39.25 -21.68
CA THR A 143 24.66 38.78 -21.32
C THR A 143 25.42 38.35 -22.57
N PRO A 144 26.69 38.74 -22.77
CA PRO A 144 27.50 38.31 -23.91
C PRO A 144 27.68 36.79 -23.97
N ASN A 145 27.56 36.22 -25.17
CA ASN A 145 27.97 34.85 -25.44
C ASN A 145 29.49 34.71 -25.47
N LYS A 146 29.99 33.49 -25.23
CA LYS A 146 31.39 33.10 -25.41
C LYS A 146 31.52 31.96 -26.42
N THR A 147 32.69 31.82 -27.01
CA THR A 147 33.00 30.74 -27.97
C THR A 147 33.26 29.40 -27.31
N THR A 148 33.74 29.40 -26.07
CA THR A 148 33.87 28.20 -25.23
C THR A 148 32.65 28.02 -24.35
N LEU A 149 32.39 26.78 -23.92
CA LEU A 149 31.32 26.50 -22.95
C LEU A 149 31.54 27.29 -21.67
N PHE A 150 30.48 27.94 -21.20
CA PHE A 150 30.47 28.68 -19.95
C PHE A 150 29.10 28.59 -19.28
N GLU A 151 29.12 28.76 -17.97
CA GLU A 151 27.90 28.77 -17.17
C GLU A 151 27.37 30.19 -16.97
N SER A 152 26.06 30.30 -17.07
CA SER A 152 25.31 31.50 -16.70
C SER A 152 24.17 31.13 -15.78
N SER A 153 23.82 32.02 -14.86
CA SER A 153 22.79 31.75 -13.86
C SER A 153 21.81 32.91 -13.70
N PHE A 154 20.60 32.57 -13.24
CA PHE A 154 19.55 33.50 -12.90
C PHE A 154 18.84 33.05 -11.63
N SER A 155 18.70 33.97 -10.68
CA SER A 155 17.93 33.77 -9.46
C SER A 155 16.71 34.70 -9.53
N PRO A 156 15.55 34.21 -10.00
CA PRO A 156 14.38 35.05 -10.22
C PRO A 156 13.78 35.56 -8.91
N ASP A 157 12.92 36.58 -9.03
CA ASP A 157 12.11 36.99 -7.89
C ASP A 157 11.16 35.85 -7.49
N THR A 158 11.07 35.68 -6.19
CA THR A 158 10.14 34.81 -5.51
C THR A 158 8.69 34.93 -5.95
N LEU A 159 8.21 36.14 -6.27
CA LEU A 159 6.83 36.39 -6.68
C LEU A 159 6.55 35.98 -8.13
N THR A 160 7.55 36.06 -9.00
CA THR A 160 7.43 35.75 -10.43
C THR A 160 7.71 34.27 -10.74
N ALA A 161 8.40 33.59 -9.83
CA ALA A 161 8.85 32.22 -9.99
C ALA A 161 8.14 31.22 -9.05
N GLN A 162 6.86 31.47 -8.74
CA GLN A 162 6.02 30.60 -7.90
C GLN A 162 4.82 30.05 -8.68
N SER A 163 4.47 28.79 -8.44
CA SER A 163 3.28 28.13 -9.01
C SER A 163 2.59 27.24 -7.98
N ASN A 164 1.27 27.10 -8.12
CA ASN A 164 0.44 26.13 -7.40
C ASN A 164 0.03 24.98 -8.33
N SER A 165 -0.70 23.99 -7.79
CA SER A 165 -1.10 22.75 -8.49
C SER A 165 -1.84 22.94 -9.82
N ASP A 166 -2.47 24.09 -10.03
CA ASP A 166 -3.29 24.37 -11.21
C ASP A 166 -2.49 25.00 -12.36
N ASN A 167 -1.24 25.38 -12.08
CA ASN A 167 -0.38 26.14 -12.99
C ASN A 167 0.98 25.44 -13.18
N TYR A 168 1.84 25.98 -14.04
CA TYR A 168 3.23 25.53 -14.19
C TYR A 168 4.17 26.73 -14.36
N LEU A 169 5.46 26.53 -14.10
CA LEU A 169 6.50 27.51 -14.37
C LEU A 169 7.19 27.18 -15.69
N THR A 170 7.36 28.19 -16.54
CA THR A 170 8.15 28.08 -17.76
C THR A 170 9.45 28.85 -17.61
N VAL A 171 10.57 28.14 -17.70
CA VAL A 171 11.90 28.72 -17.82
C VAL A 171 12.17 28.99 -19.30
N TRP A 172 12.65 30.18 -19.62
CA TRP A 172 12.89 30.67 -20.97
C TRP A 172 14.35 31.03 -21.16
N PHE A 173 14.88 30.72 -22.33
CA PHE A 173 16.19 31.17 -22.78
C PHE A 173 16.08 31.75 -24.18
N SER A 174 16.75 32.87 -24.47
CA SER A 174 16.75 33.48 -25.81
C SER A 174 18.16 33.93 -26.18
N ALA A 175 18.51 33.81 -27.46
CA ALA A 175 19.79 34.24 -28.01
C ALA A 175 19.58 35.16 -29.22
N ARG A 176 20.42 36.20 -29.33
CA ARG A 176 20.45 37.18 -30.42
C ARG A 176 21.88 37.44 -30.89
N GLY A 177 22.03 37.98 -32.09
CA GLY A 177 23.26 38.47 -32.70
C GLY A 177 23.06 39.87 -33.31
N ALA A 178 23.98 40.31 -34.17
CA ALA A 178 23.76 41.52 -34.98
C ALA A 178 22.73 41.27 -36.12
N ASP A 179 22.10 42.33 -36.63
CA ASP A 179 21.02 42.30 -37.65
C ASP A 179 21.29 41.41 -38.87
N ALA A 180 22.56 41.33 -39.31
CA ALA A 180 22.95 40.59 -40.50
C ALA A 180 23.54 39.20 -40.21
N GLU A 181 23.85 38.89 -38.96
CA GLU A 181 24.66 37.73 -38.60
C GLU A 181 23.79 36.48 -38.37
N THR A 182 24.31 35.33 -38.82
CA THR A 182 23.78 34.00 -38.50
C THR A 182 24.85 33.25 -37.72
N PHE A 183 24.47 32.60 -36.63
CA PHE A 183 25.41 31.88 -35.77
C PHE A 183 24.77 30.67 -35.09
N ASN A 184 25.58 29.75 -34.59
CA ASN A 184 25.12 28.61 -33.82
C ASN A 184 25.17 28.93 -32.33
N TRP A 185 24.06 28.72 -31.64
CA TRP A 185 23.98 28.72 -30.18
C TRP A 185 23.97 27.27 -29.70
N ASN A 186 24.95 26.93 -28.86
CA ASN A 186 25.21 25.58 -28.40
C ASN A 186 24.82 25.47 -26.93
N ILE A 187 23.92 24.56 -26.58
CA ILE A 187 23.42 24.41 -25.22
C ILE A 187 23.77 23.01 -24.74
N ASN A 188 24.61 22.91 -23.72
CA ASN A 188 25.01 21.64 -23.15
C ASN A 188 24.04 21.18 -22.06
N GLN A 189 23.77 22.04 -21.07
CA GLN A 189 22.99 21.65 -19.91
C GLN A 189 22.17 22.80 -19.37
N VAL A 190 20.99 22.48 -18.83
CA VAL A 190 20.22 23.39 -17.97
C VAL A 190 19.88 22.70 -16.65
N ASP A 191 20.15 23.38 -15.55
CA ASP A 191 19.73 22.99 -14.20
C ASP A 191 18.74 23.99 -13.63
N VAL A 192 17.65 23.50 -13.05
CA VAL A 192 16.66 24.31 -12.36
C VAL A 192 16.50 23.79 -10.94
N ILE A 193 16.77 24.65 -9.96
CA ILE A 193 16.70 24.33 -8.53
C ILE A 193 15.62 25.21 -7.91
N GLY A 194 14.80 24.62 -7.06
CA GLY A 194 13.76 25.33 -6.34
C GLY A 194 13.37 24.68 -5.03
N THR A 195 12.31 25.20 -4.42
CA THR A 195 11.66 24.63 -3.25
C THR A 195 10.21 24.26 -3.54
N TYR A 196 9.68 23.34 -2.76
CA TYR A 196 8.27 23.02 -2.75
C TYR A 196 7.72 22.91 -1.33
N GLU A 197 6.43 23.18 -1.21
CA GLU A 197 5.68 23.11 0.05
C GLU A 197 4.38 22.35 -0.21
N ALA A 198 4.04 21.43 0.69
CA ALA A 198 2.74 20.77 0.67
C ALA A 198 1.66 21.81 1.02
N ILE A 199 0.70 22.00 0.12
CA ILE A 199 -0.54 22.70 0.43
C ILE A 199 -1.24 21.83 1.47
N ALA A 200 -1.52 22.38 2.64
CA ALA A 200 -2.40 21.74 3.59
C ALA A 200 -3.75 21.51 2.90
N LEU A 201 -3.95 20.31 2.37
CA LEU A 201 -5.27 19.89 1.92
C LEU A 201 -6.17 20.01 3.14
N PRO A 202 -7.35 20.64 3.04
CA PRO A 202 -8.31 20.56 4.13
C PRO A 202 -8.48 19.09 4.49
N PRO A 203 -8.48 18.74 5.79
CA PRO A 203 -8.56 17.34 6.21
C PRO A 203 -9.74 16.70 5.50
N ALA A 204 -9.50 15.54 4.88
CA ALA A 204 -10.52 14.83 4.14
C ALA A 204 -11.78 14.72 5.00
N GLN A 205 -12.87 15.33 4.55
CA GLN A 205 -14.11 15.34 5.30
C GLN A 205 -14.79 13.98 5.14
N ILE A 206 -14.68 13.13 6.17
CA ILE A 206 -15.41 11.87 6.23
C ILE A 206 -16.84 12.19 6.64
N ASN A 207 -17.76 12.14 5.68
CA ASN A 207 -19.19 12.28 5.94
C ASN A 207 -19.77 10.94 6.40
N ILE A 208 -20.02 10.80 7.70
CA ILE A 208 -20.74 9.66 8.26
C ILE A 208 -22.23 9.89 8.00
N THR A 209 -22.83 9.13 7.08
CA THR A 209 -24.25 9.28 6.74
C THR A 209 -25.13 8.35 7.57
N GLU A 210 -26.31 8.80 7.98
CA GLU A 210 -27.30 7.93 8.64
C GLU A 210 -28.13 7.08 7.65
N ASN A 211 -28.05 7.39 6.35
CA ASN A 211 -28.88 6.79 5.30
C ASN A 211 -28.42 5.38 4.88
N LYS A 212 -27.16 5.01 5.17
CA LYS A 212 -26.61 3.68 4.91
C LYS A 212 -26.05 3.10 6.20
N LYS A 213 -26.73 2.09 6.74
CA LYS A 213 -26.32 1.40 7.97
C LYS A 213 -25.90 -0.03 7.64
N GLN A 214 -24.74 -0.44 8.15
CA GLN A 214 -24.34 -1.85 8.18
C GLN A 214 -24.69 -2.42 9.55
N LYS A 215 -25.38 -3.56 9.60
CA LYS A 215 -25.52 -4.31 10.85
C LYS A 215 -24.20 -5.00 11.14
N LEU A 216 -23.61 -4.70 12.29
CA LEU A 216 -22.40 -5.34 12.78
C LEU A 216 -22.77 -6.32 13.89
N PHE A 217 -22.27 -7.53 13.78
CA PHE A 217 -22.35 -8.54 14.83
C PHE A 217 -20.93 -8.78 15.35
N PHE A 218 -20.80 -8.84 16.66
CA PHE A 218 -19.54 -9.09 17.33
C PHE A 218 -19.59 -10.46 18.00
N GLY A 219 -18.44 -11.11 18.11
CA GLY A 219 -18.34 -12.38 18.79
C GLY A 219 -16.94 -12.63 19.31
N ILE A 220 -16.80 -13.74 20.03
CA ILE A 220 -15.56 -14.14 20.68
C ILE A 220 -15.06 -15.43 20.07
N ASP A 221 -13.76 -15.49 19.80
CA ASP A 221 -13.08 -16.74 19.54
C ASP A 221 -12.56 -17.34 20.84
N ALA A 222 -13.25 -18.37 21.34
CA ALA A 222 -12.92 -19.04 22.59
C ALA A 222 -12.39 -20.46 22.38
N GLU A 223 -12.09 -20.84 21.13
CA GLU A 223 -11.71 -22.22 20.77
C GLU A 223 -10.40 -22.69 21.44
N ARG A 224 -9.49 -21.76 21.78
CA ARG A 224 -8.17 -22.09 22.36
C ARG A 224 -8.16 -22.22 23.89
N LEU A 225 -9.26 -21.86 24.56
CA LEU A 225 -9.51 -22.08 26.01
C LEU A 225 -8.40 -21.59 26.98
N TRP A 226 -7.50 -20.70 26.58
CA TRP A 226 -6.28 -20.38 27.35
C TRP A 226 -6.54 -19.94 28.80
N TYR A 227 -7.62 -19.18 29.04
CA TYR A 227 -7.95 -18.62 30.35
C TYR A 227 -8.96 -19.44 31.16
N TRP A 228 -9.66 -20.39 30.53
CA TRP A 228 -10.60 -21.25 31.27
C TRP A 228 -9.88 -22.36 32.04
N ARG A 229 -8.56 -22.48 31.86
CA ARG A 229 -7.71 -23.49 32.50
C ARG A 229 -7.37 -23.18 33.97
N THR A 230 -7.71 -22.01 34.50
CA THR A 230 -7.29 -21.55 35.85
C THR A 230 -8.43 -21.37 36.87
N GLU A 231 -9.64 -21.85 36.53
CA GLU A 231 -10.85 -22.06 37.36
C GLU A 231 -11.43 -20.88 38.19
N SER A 232 -10.67 -19.84 38.58
CA SER A 232 -11.16 -18.81 39.50
C SER A 232 -11.93 -17.65 38.85
N MET A 233 -11.81 -17.45 37.54
CA MET A 233 -12.36 -16.26 36.85
C MET A 233 -13.40 -16.55 35.76
N GLY A 234 -13.76 -17.82 35.52
CA GLY A 234 -14.61 -18.22 34.39
C GLY A 234 -15.91 -17.40 34.30
N ASN A 235 -16.69 -17.33 35.38
CA ASN A 235 -17.96 -16.60 35.38
C ASN A 235 -17.79 -15.11 35.06
N THR A 236 -16.77 -14.47 35.62
CA THR A 236 -16.45 -13.06 35.34
C THR A 236 -16.05 -12.85 33.88
N LEU A 237 -15.27 -13.78 33.31
CA LEU A 237 -14.87 -13.73 31.91
C LEU A 237 -16.06 -13.96 30.97
N ALA A 238 -17.01 -14.83 31.33
CA ALA A 238 -18.27 -14.98 30.59
C ALA A 238 -19.09 -13.68 30.62
N ASP A 239 -19.27 -13.07 31.79
CA ASP A 239 -20.02 -11.81 31.90
C ASP A 239 -19.38 -10.70 31.06
N LEU A 240 -18.06 -10.50 31.18
CA LEU A 240 -17.35 -9.51 30.38
C LEU A 240 -17.44 -9.84 28.88
N GLY A 241 -17.23 -11.11 28.52
CA GLY A 241 -17.11 -11.56 27.14
C GLY A 241 -18.42 -11.57 26.36
N VAL A 242 -19.50 -12.09 26.93
CA VAL A 242 -20.74 -12.28 26.18
C VAL A 242 -21.89 -11.36 26.56
N LYS A 243 -21.86 -10.80 27.77
CA LYS A 243 -22.89 -9.88 28.25
C LYS A 243 -22.47 -8.41 28.06
N GLU A 244 -21.34 -8.01 28.63
CA GLU A 244 -20.91 -6.60 28.59
C GLU A 244 -20.46 -6.17 27.18
N LEU A 245 -19.71 -7.02 26.48
CA LEU A 245 -19.37 -6.79 25.05
C LEU A 245 -20.56 -6.96 24.10
N LYS A 246 -21.72 -7.44 24.59
CA LYS A 246 -22.92 -7.73 23.79
C LYS A 246 -22.63 -8.64 22.59
N SER A 247 -21.78 -9.64 22.79
CA SER A 247 -21.44 -10.61 21.77
C SER A 247 -22.67 -11.39 21.33
N SER A 248 -22.78 -11.62 20.03
CA SER A 248 -23.86 -12.38 19.40
C SER A 248 -23.49 -13.85 19.21
N PHE A 249 -22.19 -14.14 19.04
CA PHE A 249 -21.70 -15.50 18.83
C PHE A 249 -20.41 -15.77 19.61
N VAL A 250 -20.19 -17.05 19.93
CA VAL A 250 -18.94 -17.58 20.48
C VAL A 250 -18.49 -18.74 19.59
N ARG A 251 -17.24 -18.69 19.11
CA ARG A 251 -16.61 -19.84 18.46
C ARG A 251 -16.08 -20.81 19.51
N VAL A 252 -16.45 -22.08 19.39
CA VAL A 252 -16.14 -23.18 20.32
C VAL A 252 -15.46 -24.34 19.58
N ALA A 253 -14.62 -25.07 20.29
CA ALA A 253 -13.84 -26.16 19.73
C ALA A 253 -14.63 -27.46 19.57
N ILE A 254 -14.38 -28.18 18.47
CA ILE A 254 -14.63 -29.62 18.30
C ILE A 254 -13.27 -30.31 18.42
N ASN A 255 -13.08 -31.07 19.48
CA ASN A 255 -11.77 -31.63 19.84
C ASN A 255 -11.63 -33.06 19.33
N CYS A 256 -10.62 -33.32 18.49
CA CYS A 256 -10.31 -34.66 18.00
C CYS A 256 -10.02 -35.67 19.13
N ALA A 257 -9.59 -35.21 20.30
CA ALA A 257 -9.33 -36.07 21.46
C ALA A 257 -10.61 -36.76 21.98
N TYR A 258 -11.80 -36.20 21.74
CA TYR A 258 -13.06 -36.81 22.18
C TYR A 258 -13.30 -38.19 21.58
N GLU A 259 -12.92 -38.39 20.32
CA GLU A 259 -13.12 -39.65 19.61
C GLU A 259 -11.89 -39.92 18.74
N ARG A 260 -10.77 -40.15 19.42
CA ARG A 260 -9.48 -40.38 18.76
C ARG A 260 -9.43 -41.72 18.02
N GLU A 261 -10.24 -42.67 18.44
CA GLU A 261 -10.45 -43.99 17.84
C GLU A 261 -11.94 -44.13 17.51
N GLU A 262 -12.25 -44.78 16.38
CA GLU A 262 -13.63 -44.93 15.89
C GLU A 262 -14.53 -45.59 16.92
N GLY A 263 -15.58 -44.89 17.35
CA GLY A 263 -16.56 -45.37 18.33
C GLY A 263 -16.11 -45.27 19.79
N VAL A 264 -14.87 -44.86 20.10
CA VAL A 264 -14.35 -44.74 21.47
C VAL A 264 -14.48 -43.29 21.94
N LYS A 265 -15.58 -43.00 22.63
CA LYS A 265 -15.93 -41.66 23.11
C LYS A 265 -15.32 -41.38 24.49
N VAL A 266 -14.64 -40.24 24.63
CA VAL A 266 -14.00 -39.78 25.87
C VAL A 266 -14.57 -38.40 26.27
N PRO A 267 -15.74 -38.36 26.95
CA PRO A 267 -16.43 -37.12 27.28
C PRO A 267 -15.60 -36.10 28.06
N ALA A 268 -14.68 -36.55 28.90
CA ALA A 268 -13.82 -35.70 29.72
C ALA A 268 -12.98 -34.70 28.89
N ASN A 269 -12.73 -35.00 27.61
CA ASN A 269 -12.02 -34.08 26.70
C ASN A 269 -12.83 -32.83 26.34
N TYR A 270 -14.11 -32.78 26.71
CA TYR A 270 -14.97 -31.60 26.56
C TYR A 270 -15.26 -30.84 27.86
N ASP A 271 -14.87 -31.33 29.05
CA ASP A 271 -15.30 -30.74 30.32
C ASP A 271 -15.08 -29.22 30.39
N LYS A 272 -13.87 -28.76 30.02
CA LYS A 272 -13.54 -27.32 30.00
C LYS A 272 -14.33 -26.52 28.96
N ILE A 273 -14.65 -27.14 27.83
CA ILE A 273 -15.47 -26.51 26.77
C ILE A 273 -16.91 -26.38 27.26
N LEU A 274 -17.45 -27.43 27.90
CA LEU A 274 -18.79 -27.44 28.47
C LEU A 274 -18.93 -26.41 29.59
N ASP A 275 -17.95 -26.31 30.49
CA ASP A 275 -17.95 -25.31 31.56
C ASP A 275 -17.99 -23.89 31.01
N MET A 276 -17.16 -23.61 29.99
CA MET A 276 -17.12 -22.32 29.32
C MET A 276 -18.45 -22.00 28.62
N MET A 277 -18.96 -22.93 27.81
CA MET A 277 -20.22 -22.76 27.10
C MET A 277 -21.38 -22.55 28.08
N THR A 278 -21.43 -23.31 29.17
CA THR A 278 -22.47 -23.19 30.20
C THR A 278 -22.40 -21.83 30.89
N ALA A 279 -21.20 -21.36 31.26
CA ALA A 279 -21.04 -20.05 31.87
C ALA A 279 -21.47 -18.92 30.91
N MET A 280 -21.06 -18.97 29.65
CA MET A 280 -21.45 -18.00 28.64
C MET A 280 -22.95 -18.02 28.36
N LYS A 281 -23.57 -19.19 28.28
CA LYS A 281 -25.03 -19.32 28.10
C LYS A 281 -25.81 -18.77 29.28
N ARG A 282 -25.31 -18.95 30.51
CA ARG A 282 -25.91 -18.34 31.71
C ARG A 282 -25.78 -16.82 31.70
N SER A 283 -24.63 -16.28 31.30
CA SER A 283 -24.39 -14.83 31.23
C SER A 283 -25.17 -14.15 30.12
N ASN A 284 -25.36 -14.83 28.98
CA ASN A 284 -26.18 -14.39 27.86
C ASN A 284 -27.00 -15.57 27.30
N PRO A 285 -28.28 -15.72 27.70
CA PRO A 285 -29.13 -16.82 27.23
C PRO A 285 -29.35 -16.86 25.71
N ASN A 286 -29.16 -15.74 25.02
CA ASN A 286 -29.32 -15.62 23.56
C ASN A 286 -28.00 -15.81 22.79
N ILE A 287 -26.88 -16.08 23.48
CA ILE A 287 -25.61 -16.32 22.79
C ILE A 287 -25.74 -17.52 21.86
N GLN A 288 -25.19 -17.37 20.65
CA GLN A 288 -25.12 -18.41 19.64
C GLN A 288 -23.76 -19.09 19.66
N PHE A 289 -23.71 -20.41 19.49
CA PHE A 289 -22.44 -21.14 19.44
C PHE A 289 -22.08 -21.53 18.01
N PHE A 290 -20.90 -21.13 17.58
CA PHE A 290 -20.27 -21.56 16.33
C PHE A 290 -19.27 -22.65 16.67
N ALA A 291 -19.50 -23.89 16.27
CA ALA A 291 -18.55 -24.98 16.51
C ALA A 291 -17.54 -25.08 15.35
N SER A 292 -16.26 -25.27 15.67
CA SER A 292 -15.19 -25.42 14.69
C SER A 292 -14.19 -26.50 15.12
N PRO A 293 -13.72 -27.36 14.20
CA PRO A 293 -12.74 -28.38 14.49
C PRO A 293 -11.38 -27.82 14.88
N ARG A 294 -10.72 -28.49 15.83
CA ARG A 294 -9.34 -28.24 16.22
C ARG A 294 -8.39 -29.19 15.48
N PRO A 295 -7.14 -28.75 15.25
CA PRO A 295 -6.14 -29.60 14.60
C PRO A 295 -5.96 -30.93 15.32
N LEU A 296 -5.88 -32.01 14.55
CA LEU A 296 -5.60 -33.37 15.02
C LEU A 296 -4.39 -33.46 15.96
N ASP A 297 -3.39 -32.60 15.75
CA ASP A 297 -2.19 -32.47 16.58
C ASP A 297 -2.49 -32.31 18.08
N GLU A 298 -3.57 -31.59 18.41
CA GLU A 298 -3.97 -31.31 19.79
C GLU A 298 -4.53 -32.55 20.52
N ALA A 299 -4.84 -33.63 19.78
CA ALA A 299 -5.35 -34.88 20.34
C ALA A 299 -4.24 -35.87 20.77
N TYR A 300 -2.97 -35.53 20.50
CA TYR A 300 -1.83 -36.38 20.81
C TYR A 300 -0.84 -35.64 21.71
N THR A 301 -0.21 -36.39 22.61
CA THR A 301 1.00 -35.93 23.31
C THR A 301 2.21 -35.96 22.39
N GLU A 302 3.28 -35.25 22.76
CA GLU A 302 4.54 -35.27 21.99
C GLU A 302 5.09 -36.68 21.78
N THR A 303 5.07 -37.52 22.83
CA THR A 303 5.50 -38.92 22.76
C THR A 303 4.64 -39.75 21.79
N GLU A 304 3.33 -39.54 21.79
CA GLU A 304 2.42 -40.22 20.86
C GLU A 304 2.65 -39.77 19.42
N ARG A 305 2.94 -38.48 19.19
CA ARG A 305 3.22 -37.99 17.83
C ARG A 305 4.48 -38.61 17.24
N GLN A 306 5.53 -38.70 18.04
CA GLN A 306 6.75 -39.37 17.60
C GLN A 306 6.53 -40.86 17.31
N SER A 307 5.73 -41.54 18.12
CA SER A 307 5.46 -42.99 17.97
C SER A 307 4.54 -43.30 16.78
N ILE A 308 3.47 -42.52 16.61
CA ILE A 308 2.41 -42.79 15.62
C ILE A 308 2.77 -42.19 14.26
N TRP A 309 3.28 -40.96 14.25
CA TRP A 309 3.48 -40.18 13.04
C TRP A 309 4.95 -40.05 12.64
N ASN A 310 5.89 -40.49 13.50
CA ASN A 310 7.32 -40.26 13.31
C ASN A 310 7.61 -38.78 12.97
N ALA A 311 7.03 -37.88 13.76
CA ALA A 311 7.11 -36.44 13.55
C ALA A 311 6.86 -35.68 14.87
N GLU A 312 7.38 -34.46 14.96
CA GLU A 312 7.15 -33.54 16.09
C GLU A 312 5.67 -33.11 16.21
N THR A 313 4.97 -33.04 15.06
CA THR A 313 3.54 -32.70 14.96
C THR A 313 2.77 -33.80 14.25
N ALA A 314 1.51 -34.01 14.63
CA ALA A 314 0.61 -34.85 13.85
C ALA A 314 0.24 -34.09 12.57
N PRO A 315 -0.07 -34.80 11.47
CA PRO A 315 -0.51 -34.10 10.27
C PRO A 315 -1.75 -33.26 10.57
N TRP A 316 -1.75 -32.05 10.05
CA TRP A 316 -2.89 -31.17 10.22
C TRP A 316 -4.10 -31.81 9.55
N ALA A 317 -5.13 -32.07 10.35
CA ALA A 317 -6.46 -32.51 9.93
C ALA A 317 -7.53 -31.90 10.85
N PRO A 318 -8.75 -31.61 10.35
CA PRO A 318 -9.82 -31.04 11.18
C PRO A 318 -10.64 -32.13 11.88
N VAL A 319 -10.28 -33.40 11.69
CA VAL A 319 -11.02 -34.54 12.22
C VAL A 319 -10.06 -35.63 12.68
N PRO A 320 -10.51 -36.57 13.53
CA PRO A 320 -9.71 -37.70 13.98
C PRO A 320 -9.08 -38.52 12.84
N ALA A 321 -7.93 -39.12 13.12
CA ALA A 321 -7.14 -39.85 12.13
C ALA A 321 -7.91 -40.97 11.41
N TRP A 322 -8.83 -41.66 12.11
CA TRP A 322 -9.58 -42.82 11.60
C TRP A 322 -10.62 -42.47 10.52
N ILE A 323 -10.94 -41.18 10.34
CA ILE A 323 -11.81 -40.70 9.25
C ILE A 323 -11.05 -40.61 7.91
N MET A 324 -9.72 -40.65 7.95
CA MET A 324 -8.87 -40.48 6.78
C MET A 324 -7.96 -41.68 6.55
N LYS A 325 -7.68 -41.93 5.29
CA LYS A 325 -6.53 -42.74 4.89
C LYS A 325 -5.33 -41.82 4.67
N TRP A 326 -4.24 -42.13 5.36
CA TRP A 326 -3.00 -41.37 5.30
C TRP A 326 -1.95 -42.13 4.50
N VAL A 327 -1.17 -41.41 3.71
CA VAL A 327 -0.01 -41.98 2.99
C VAL A 327 1.20 -41.09 3.17
N ALA A 328 2.38 -41.71 3.25
CA ALA A 328 3.63 -40.98 3.30
C ALA A 328 3.87 -40.22 1.98
N ASN A 329 4.37 -39.00 2.09
CA ASN A 329 4.63 -38.07 0.99
C ASN A 329 6.04 -37.48 1.08
N GLY A 330 6.99 -38.32 1.48
CA GLY A 330 8.39 -37.94 1.65
C GLY A 330 8.79 -37.79 3.12
N THR A 331 10.00 -37.25 3.30
CA THR A 331 10.65 -37.12 4.60
C THR A 331 11.29 -35.74 4.68
N GLU A 332 11.12 -35.06 5.81
CA GLU A 332 11.80 -33.79 6.12
C GLU A 332 13.30 -34.01 6.34
N ALA A 333 14.07 -32.92 6.35
CA ALA A 333 15.52 -32.96 6.59
C ALA A 333 15.89 -33.50 7.99
N ASN A 334 14.98 -33.38 8.96
CA ASN A 334 15.14 -33.91 10.32
C ASN A 334 14.78 -35.42 10.42
N GLY A 335 14.38 -36.07 9.33
CA GLY A 335 13.96 -37.47 9.31
C GLY A 335 12.47 -37.72 9.59
N SER A 336 11.68 -36.66 9.82
CA SER A 336 10.24 -36.76 10.07
C SER A 336 9.47 -37.14 8.81
N THR A 337 8.43 -37.96 8.95
CA THR A 337 7.57 -38.34 7.81
C THR A 337 6.58 -37.23 7.47
N ILE A 338 6.54 -36.84 6.20
CA ILE A 338 5.51 -35.92 5.69
C ILE A 338 4.30 -36.76 5.31
N TRP A 339 3.15 -36.51 5.94
CA TRP A 339 1.91 -37.24 5.67
C TRP A 339 0.97 -36.43 4.79
N LYS A 340 0.26 -37.09 3.87
CA LYS A 340 -0.85 -36.52 3.10
C LYS A 340 -2.12 -37.35 3.24
N ILE A 341 -3.25 -36.69 3.06
CA ILE A 341 -4.57 -37.32 2.99
C ILE A 341 -4.71 -37.96 1.61
N ASP A 342 -4.97 -39.27 1.58
CA ASP A 342 -5.28 -40.04 0.37
C ASP A 342 -6.78 -40.13 0.16
N THR A 343 -7.54 -40.34 1.23
CA THR A 343 -9.00 -40.54 1.15
C THR A 343 -9.67 -40.05 2.42
N ILE A 344 -10.85 -39.44 2.29
CA ILE A 344 -11.75 -39.12 3.40
C ILE A 344 -12.95 -40.06 3.33
N TYR A 345 -13.20 -40.81 4.40
CA TYR A 345 -14.36 -41.69 4.51
C TYR A 345 -15.61 -40.87 4.85
N LYS A 346 -16.42 -40.52 3.84
CA LYS A 346 -17.56 -39.59 3.98
C LYS A 346 -18.56 -40.00 5.06
N GLU A 347 -18.91 -41.28 5.17
CA GLU A 347 -19.84 -41.78 6.19
C GLU A 347 -19.30 -41.54 7.60
N LYS A 348 -18.02 -41.87 7.82
CA LYS A 348 -17.30 -41.65 9.08
C LYS A 348 -17.20 -40.17 9.44
N PHE A 349 -16.91 -39.33 8.45
CA PHE A 349 -16.86 -37.88 8.58
C PHE A 349 -18.19 -37.32 9.09
N VAL A 350 -19.32 -37.70 8.48
CA VAL A 350 -20.64 -37.23 8.90
C VAL A 350 -21.02 -37.79 10.28
N GLN A 351 -20.72 -39.06 10.55
CA GLN A 351 -20.99 -39.68 11.86
C GLN A 351 -20.28 -38.93 13.00
N TYR A 352 -19.02 -38.53 12.82
CA TYR A 352 -18.28 -37.76 13.82
C TYR A 352 -18.94 -36.42 14.18
N TYR A 353 -19.43 -35.67 13.19
CA TYR A 353 -20.18 -34.43 13.47
C TYR A 353 -21.56 -34.70 14.07
N ALA A 354 -22.23 -35.78 13.66
CA ALA A 354 -23.49 -36.20 14.27
C ALA A 354 -23.31 -36.51 15.76
N ASP A 355 -22.26 -37.26 16.10
CA ASP A 355 -21.91 -37.61 17.48
C ASP A 355 -21.60 -36.38 18.32
N TYR A 356 -20.88 -35.40 17.77
CA TYR A 356 -20.64 -34.12 18.43
C TYR A 356 -21.95 -33.35 18.72
N LEU A 357 -22.82 -33.18 17.71
CA LEU A 357 -24.07 -32.43 17.85
C LEU A 357 -25.03 -33.13 18.83
N ASN A 358 -25.14 -34.45 18.73
CA ASN A 358 -25.90 -35.28 19.65
C ASN A 358 -25.37 -35.14 21.08
N PHE A 359 -24.04 -35.20 21.27
CA PHE A 359 -23.42 -35.03 22.59
C PHE A 359 -23.71 -33.64 23.18
N MET A 360 -23.52 -32.56 22.42
CA MET A 360 -23.82 -31.20 22.88
C MET A 360 -25.29 -31.02 23.27
N HIS A 361 -26.21 -31.63 22.50
CA HIS A 361 -27.62 -31.63 22.83
C HIS A 361 -27.91 -32.32 24.18
N THR A 362 -27.24 -33.46 24.49
CA THR A 362 -27.40 -34.10 25.82
C THR A 362 -26.96 -33.22 26.99
N LYS A 363 -26.18 -32.16 26.71
CA LYS A 363 -25.72 -31.16 27.68
C LYS A 363 -26.57 -29.88 27.68
N ASN A 364 -27.73 -29.89 26.99
CA ASN A 364 -28.59 -28.72 26.78
C ASN A 364 -27.87 -27.55 26.09
N LEU A 365 -26.86 -27.84 25.27
CA LEU A 365 -26.14 -26.85 24.48
C LEU A 365 -26.54 -26.98 23.01
N LYS A 366 -27.04 -25.88 22.45
CA LYS A 366 -27.38 -25.77 21.04
C LYS A 366 -26.17 -25.21 20.29
N ILE A 367 -25.72 -25.90 19.25
CA ILE A 367 -24.77 -25.36 18.27
C ILE A 367 -25.59 -24.68 17.19
N ASP A 368 -25.34 -23.41 16.89
CA ASP A 368 -26.10 -22.61 15.91
C ASP A 368 -25.42 -22.55 14.55
N TYR A 369 -24.10 -22.71 14.50
CA TYR A 369 -23.32 -22.73 13.27
C TYR A 369 -22.22 -23.80 13.39
N LEU A 370 -21.91 -24.46 12.28
CA LEU A 370 -20.90 -25.50 12.23
C LEU A 370 -19.93 -25.24 11.08
N ASP A 371 -18.65 -25.07 11.42
CA ASP A 371 -17.54 -25.21 10.48
C ASP A 371 -17.06 -26.66 10.49
N ILE A 372 -16.84 -27.23 9.32
CA ILE A 372 -16.38 -28.61 9.13
C ILE A 372 -15.01 -28.71 8.46
N THR A 373 -14.34 -27.57 8.21
CA THR A 373 -13.06 -27.53 7.49
C THR A 373 -11.93 -26.90 8.30
N ASN A 374 -12.23 -25.87 9.12
CA ASN A 374 -11.27 -24.99 9.81
C ASN A 374 -9.98 -24.75 8.99
N GLU A 375 -10.03 -23.92 7.94
CA GLU A 375 -8.84 -23.54 7.16
C GLU A 375 -8.21 -24.68 6.32
N LYS A 376 -8.95 -25.77 6.01
CA LYS A 376 -8.53 -26.75 4.99
C LYS A 376 -9.38 -26.84 3.75
N ASN A 377 -8.65 -27.04 2.65
CA ASN A 377 -9.18 -27.17 1.30
C ASN A 377 -9.36 -28.63 0.87
N ASP A 378 -8.86 -29.60 1.64
CA ASP A 378 -8.99 -31.03 1.34
C ASP A 378 -10.42 -31.55 1.54
N ILE A 379 -11.26 -30.81 2.28
CA ILE A 379 -12.70 -31.05 2.35
C ILE A 379 -13.36 -30.43 1.11
N THR A 380 -13.66 -31.27 0.13
CA THR A 380 -14.21 -30.83 -1.16
C THR A 380 -15.70 -30.47 -1.07
N PRO A 381 -16.23 -29.67 -2.02
CA PRO A 381 -17.67 -29.39 -2.09
C PRO A 381 -18.55 -30.64 -2.13
N GLU A 382 -18.07 -31.74 -2.71
CA GLU A 382 -18.79 -33.01 -2.75
C GLU A 382 -18.98 -33.61 -1.34
N ILE A 383 -17.96 -33.52 -0.48
CA ILE A 383 -18.05 -33.96 0.91
C ILE A 383 -19.00 -33.05 1.69
N LEU A 384 -18.95 -31.73 1.47
CA LEU A 384 -19.86 -30.78 2.10
C LEU A 384 -21.33 -31.03 1.72
N ILE A 385 -21.61 -31.31 0.44
CA ILE A 385 -22.96 -31.65 -0.04
C ILE A 385 -23.45 -32.95 0.61
N TYR A 386 -22.60 -33.98 0.64
CA TYR A 386 -22.94 -35.24 1.27
C TYR A 386 -23.25 -35.07 2.77
N ALA A 387 -22.45 -34.27 3.48
CA ALA A 387 -22.66 -33.97 4.89
C ALA A 387 -23.98 -33.21 5.12
N ALA A 388 -24.26 -32.17 4.33
CA ALA A 388 -25.50 -31.40 4.44
C ALA A 388 -26.76 -32.27 4.24
N GLN A 389 -26.69 -33.28 3.36
CA GLN A 389 -27.81 -34.19 3.08
C GLN A 389 -27.96 -35.30 4.13
N THR A 390 -26.85 -35.82 4.65
CA THR A 390 -26.85 -37.05 5.48
C THR A 390 -26.85 -36.74 6.97
N LEU A 391 -26.21 -35.64 7.39
CA LEU A 391 -26.12 -35.29 8.81
C LEU A 391 -27.49 -35.23 9.51
N PRO A 392 -28.55 -34.61 8.93
CA PRO A 392 -29.86 -34.54 9.58
C PRO A 392 -30.47 -35.90 9.90
N THR A 393 -30.18 -36.95 9.12
CA THR A 393 -30.75 -38.28 9.34
C THR A 393 -30.08 -39.05 10.49
N LEU A 394 -28.93 -38.57 10.95
CA LEU A 394 -28.14 -39.17 12.05
C LEU A 394 -28.34 -38.43 13.39
N LEU A 395 -29.13 -37.36 13.40
CA LEU A 395 -29.39 -36.58 14.60
C LEU A 395 -30.51 -37.19 15.45
N ASN A 396 -30.31 -37.19 16.76
CA ASN A 396 -31.34 -37.58 17.71
C ASN A 396 -32.54 -36.61 17.66
N PRO A 397 -33.76 -37.05 18.03
CA PRO A 397 -34.92 -36.17 18.09
C PRO A 397 -34.65 -34.93 18.95
N GLY A 398 -34.94 -33.74 18.40
CA GLY A 398 -34.79 -32.46 19.10
C GLY A 398 -33.42 -31.79 18.98
N VAL A 399 -32.43 -32.44 18.36
CA VAL A 399 -31.14 -31.83 18.05
C VAL A 399 -31.30 -30.80 16.93
N HIS A 400 -30.67 -29.64 17.07
CA HIS A 400 -30.65 -28.62 16.03
C HIS A 400 -29.65 -28.98 14.94
N MET A 401 -30.07 -28.90 13.68
CA MET A 401 -29.16 -28.93 12.53
C MET A 401 -28.69 -27.50 12.25
N PRO A 402 -27.39 -27.18 12.51
CA PRO A 402 -26.82 -25.85 12.31
C PRO A 402 -26.59 -25.49 10.83
#